data_AF-A0A5C6URD9-F1
#
_entry.id   AF-A0A5C6URD9-F1
#
_cell.length_a   1.000
_cell.length_b   1.000
_cell.length_c   1.000
_cell.angle_alpha   90.00
_cell.angle_beta   90.00
_cell.angle_gamma   90.00
#
_symmetry.space_group_name_H-M   'P 1'
#
loop_
_entity.id
_entity.type
_entity.pdbx_description
1 polymer ?
#
loop_
_entity_poly.entity_id
_entity_poly.type
_entity_poly.pdbx_seq_one_letter_code
_entity_poly.pdbx_strand_id
1 'polypeptide(L)'
;MSIWERVYLHSLHHPGAAWLSAALVLGVMLRRLPFFYAFIIGAVVVSAADAMITGGWSQLGGQAHPSYVGLSWFFVLAGDYRVFLLLERYRRARSESWSGGAGVWWRALGWTLIASVVVGLISVSSDLFNASARRLYLTYELVALGVVALVWRVRVLGAMPPGDPVRRWLSRVAIFVMVQYALWAGADVVILAGLDVGHLLRMIPNLMYYALFLPVVLLSAPPLEDR
;
A
#
# COMPACT_ATOMS: atom_id res chain seq x y z
N MET A 1 -31.30 13.53 28.40
CA MET A 1 -30.05 12.74 28.40
C MET A 1 -29.04 13.41 29.32
N SER A 2 -28.53 12.72 30.33
CA SER A 2 -27.59 13.31 31.29
C SER A 2 -26.17 13.45 30.69
N ILE A 3 -25.29 14.25 31.32
CA ILE A 3 -23.89 14.33 30.90
C ILE A 3 -23.19 12.96 30.99
N TRP A 4 -23.50 12.17 32.03
CA TRP A 4 -22.93 10.85 32.25
C TRP A 4 -23.38 9.84 31.21
N GLU A 5 -24.64 9.91 30.81
CA GLU A 5 -25.20 9.09 29.74
C GLU A 5 -24.55 9.42 28.38
N ARG A 6 -24.26 10.70 28.11
CA ARG A 6 -23.54 11.12 26.89
C ARG A 6 -22.11 10.60 26.86
N VAL A 7 -21.41 10.63 27.99
CA VAL A 7 -20.05 10.07 28.11
C VAL A 7 -20.08 8.54 27.95
N TYR A 8 -21.04 7.86 28.56
CA TYR A 8 -21.18 6.41 28.49
C TYR A 8 -21.47 5.93 27.05
N LEU A 9 -22.36 6.62 26.33
CA LEU A 9 -22.67 6.32 24.92
C LEU A 9 -21.64 6.87 23.93
N HIS A 10 -20.64 7.63 24.38
CA HIS A 10 -19.63 8.20 23.50
C HIS A 10 -18.81 7.09 22.85
N SER A 11 -18.58 7.17 21.54
CA SER A 11 -17.87 6.15 20.76
C SER A 11 -16.42 5.95 21.21
N LEU A 12 -15.81 6.95 21.83
CA LEU A 12 -14.46 6.84 22.40
C LEU A 12 -14.40 6.10 23.75
N HIS A 13 -15.54 5.94 24.45
CA HIS A 13 -15.55 5.26 25.75
C HIS A 13 -15.49 3.74 25.58
N HIS A 14 -16.58 3.10 25.17
CA HIS A 14 -16.61 1.64 25.04
C HIS A 14 -15.89 1.11 23.79
N PRO A 15 -16.29 1.47 22.55
CA PRO A 15 -15.59 0.97 21.37
C PRO A 15 -14.15 1.48 21.31
N GLY A 16 -13.92 2.76 21.61
CA GLY A 16 -12.60 3.37 21.59
C GLY A 16 -11.61 2.70 22.54
N ALA A 17 -11.98 2.47 23.80
CA ALA A 17 -11.09 1.79 24.76
C ALA A 17 -10.81 0.34 24.36
N ALA A 18 -11.80 -0.39 23.85
CA ALA A 18 -11.61 -1.75 23.37
C ALA A 18 -10.63 -1.82 22.18
N TRP A 19 -10.79 -0.93 21.20
CA TRP A 19 -9.86 -0.83 20.06
C TRP A 19 -8.46 -0.42 20.48
N LEU A 20 -8.33 0.50 21.44
CA LEU A 20 -7.03 0.88 21.99
C LEU A 20 -6.33 -0.31 22.65
N SER A 21 -7.05 -1.08 23.48
CA SER A 21 -6.52 -2.29 24.11
C SER A 21 -6.06 -3.31 23.05
N ALA A 22 -6.91 -3.58 22.05
CA ALA A 22 -6.57 -4.48 20.95
C ALA A 22 -5.32 -4.01 20.19
N ALA A 23 -5.22 -2.72 19.86
CA ALA A 23 -4.07 -2.15 19.17
C ALA A 23 -2.78 -2.25 19.99
N LEU A 24 -2.83 -2.00 21.30
CA LEU A 24 -1.68 -2.12 22.19
C LEU A 24 -1.20 -3.57 22.30
N VAL A 25 -2.12 -4.50 22.56
CA VAL A 25 -1.78 -5.93 22.67
C VAL A 25 -1.23 -6.45 21.35
N LEU A 26 -1.90 -6.17 20.23
CA LEU A 26 -1.43 -6.56 18.90
C LEU A 26 -0.06 -5.96 18.61
N GLY A 27 0.16 -4.67 18.94
CA GLY A 27 1.46 -4.02 18.75
C GLY A 27 2.59 -4.68 19.54
N VAL A 28 2.33 -5.10 20.78
CA VAL A 28 3.29 -5.86 21.59
C VAL A 28 3.55 -7.24 21.00
N MET A 29 2.51 -7.95 20.55
CA MET A 29 2.65 -9.26 19.92
C MET A 29 3.46 -9.20 18.62
N LEU A 30 3.16 -8.23 17.74
CA LEU A 30 3.86 -8.03 16.47
C LEU A 30 5.34 -7.73 16.69
N ARG A 31 5.70 -6.99 17.75
CA ARG A 31 7.11 -6.73 18.11
C ARG A 31 7.88 -7.97 18.55
N ARG A 32 7.19 -9.03 19.00
CA ARG A 32 7.82 -10.31 19.37
C ARG A 32 8.03 -11.23 18.18
N LEU A 33 7.40 -10.94 17.03
CA LEU A 33 7.58 -11.71 15.81
C LEU A 33 8.78 -11.18 15.00
N PRO A 34 9.44 -12.04 14.21
CA PRO A 34 10.33 -11.57 13.16
C PRO A 34 9.63 -10.53 12.28
N PHE A 35 10.36 -9.49 11.87
CA PHE A 35 9.80 -8.36 11.11
C PHE A 35 8.94 -8.82 9.93
N PHE A 36 9.36 -9.88 9.23
CA PHE A 36 8.64 -10.41 8.07
C PHE A 36 7.18 -10.77 8.41
N TYR A 37 6.97 -11.56 9.45
CA TYR A 37 5.64 -12.01 9.85
C TYR A 37 4.81 -10.85 10.41
N ALA A 38 5.44 -9.96 11.18
CA ALA A 38 4.78 -8.75 11.64
C ALA A 38 4.32 -7.84 10.48
N PHE A 39 5.17 -7.71 9.46
CA PHE A 39 4.88 -6.99 8.23
C PHE A 39 3.71 -7.64 7.47
N ILE A 40 3.72 -8.96 7.29
CA ILE A 40 2.64 -9.67 6.60
C ILE A 40 1.31 -9.46 7.33
N ILE A 41 1.26 -9.64 8.66
CA ILE A 41 0.04 -9.43 9.45
C ILE A 41 -0.43 -7.98 9.32
N GLY A 42 0.46 -7.00 9.51
CA GLY A 42 0.13 -5.59 9.37
C GLY A 42 -0.40 -5.25 7.97
N ALA A 43 0.22 -5.79 6.93
CA ALA A 43 -0.21 -5.56 5.56
C ALA A 43 -1.55 -6.24 5.22
N VAL A 44 -1.86 -7.40 5.82
CA VAL A 44 -3.19 -8.02 5.73
C VAL A 44 -4.25 -7.11 6.36
N VAL A 45 -3.97 -6.60 7.57
CA VAL A 45 -4.89 -5.66 8.25
C VAL A 45 -5.13 -4.42 7.40
N VAL A 46 -4.09 -3.85 6.80
CA VAL A 46 -4.21 -2.69 5.90
C VAL A 46 -5.04 -3.04 4.66
N SER A 47 -4.78 -4.16 3.97
CA SER A 47 -5.57 -4.59 2.81
C SER A 47 -7.04 -4.81 3.14
N ALA A 48 -7.32 -5.44 4.30
CA ALA A 48 -8.69 -5.71 4.73
C ALA A 48 -9.42 -4.43 5.11
N ALA A 49 -8.75 -3.52 5.83
CA ALA A 49 -9.30 -2.22 6.19
C ALA A 49 -9.58 -1.37 4.95
N ASP A 50 -8.68 -1.39 3.96
CA ASP A 50 -8.88 -0.73 2.67
C ASP A 50 -10.13 -1.27 1.98
N ALA A 51 -10.20 -2.58 1.73
CA ALA A 51 -11.35 -3.22 1.09
C ALA A 51 -12.68 -2.95 1.83
N MET A 52 -12.63 -2.89 3.17
CA MET A 52 -13.80 -2.59 4.00
C MET A 52 -14.20 -1.12 3.92
N ILE A 53 -13.28 -0.17 3.73
CA ILE A 53 -13.57 1.26 3.75
C ILE A 53 -13.86 1.81 2.36
N THR A 54 -13.04 1.44 1.38
CA THR A 54 -13.07 1.96 0.00
C THR A 54 -13.85 1.06 -0.95
N GLY A 55 -14.09 -0.20 -0.56
CA GLY A 55 -14.90 -1.15 -1.33
C GLY A 55 -16.41 -0.94 -1.20
N GLY A 56 -17.17 -1.72 -1.95
CA GLY A 56 -18.65 -1.67 -1.95
C GLY A 56 -19.29 -2.06 -0.62
N TRP A 57 -18.54 -2.67 0.31
CA TRP A 57 -19.00 -3.01 1.67
C TRP A 57 -18.68 -1.91 2.71
N SER A 58 -18.52 -0.66 2.24
CA SER A 58 -18.17 0.48 3.10
C SER A 58 -19.16 0.72 4.23
N GLN A 59 -18.75 0.40 5.46
CA GLN A 59 -19.53 0.69 6.67
C GLN A 59 -19.55 2.20 7.02
N LEU A 60 -18.75 3.02 6.32
CA LEU A 60 -18.71 4.46 6.50
C LEU A 60 -19.69 5.22 5.59
N GLY A 61 -20.44 4.54 4.74
CA GLY A 61 -21.33 5.19 3.76
C GLY A 61 -20.68 5.47 2.40
N GLY A 62 -19.52 4.86 2.12
CA GLY A 62 -18.86 4.91 0.82
C GLY A 62 -18.48 6.32 0.39
N GLN A 63 -18.64 6.62 -0.91
CA GLN A 63 -18.24 7.91 -1.51
C GLN A 63 -18.95 9.13 -0.91
N ALA A 64 -20.10 8.95 -0.26
CA ALA A 64 -20.84 10.03 0.38
C ALA A 64 -20.22 10.51 1.69
N HIS A 65 -19.31 9.72 2.29
CA HIS A 65 -18.68 10.09 3.56
C HIS A 65 -17.60 11.18 3.37
N PRO A 66 -17.57 12.25 4.19
CA PRO A 66 -16.60 13.35 4.03
C PRO A 66 -15.13 12.90 4.03
N SER A 67 -14.82 11.85 4.78
CA SER A 67 -13.45 11.31 4.88
C SER A 67 -13.09 10.32 3.76
N TYR A 68 -14.01 9.95 2.87
CA TYR A 68 -13.79 8.87 1.89
C TYR A 68 -12.59 9.14 0.99
N VAL A 69 -12.46 10.37 0.48
CA VAL A 69 -11.34 10.77 -0.40
C VAL A 69 -10.02 10.66 0.35
N GLY A 70 -9.94 11.18 1.57
CA GLY A 70 -8.74 11.12 2.39
C GLY A 70 -8.34 9.68 2.75
N LEU A 71 -9.31 8.83 3.10
CA LEU A 71 -9.08 7.42 3.39
C LEU A 71 -8.65 6.64 2.15
N SER A 72 -9.25 6.91 0.99
CA SER A 72 -8.87 6.29 -0.28
C SER A 72 -7.41 6.59 -0.63
N TRP A 73 -7.00 7.87 -0.51
CA TRP A 73 -5.61 8.26 -0.70
C TRP A 73 -4.67 7.66 0.34
N PHE A 74 -5.08 7.61 1.61
CA PHE A 74 -4.31 6.94 2.65
C PHE A 74 -4.03 5.48 2.30
N PHE A 75 -5.03 4.74 1.83
CA PHE A 75 -4.83 3.32 1.49
C PHE A 75 -4.00 3.10 0.23
N VAL A 76 -4.11 3.98 -0.77
CA VAL A 76 -3.18 3.98 -1.91
C VAL A 76 -1.74 4.15 -1.43
N LEU A 77 -1.50 5.18 -0.59
CA LEU A 77 -0.17 5.44 -0.03
C LEU A 77 0.31 4.28 0.86
N ALA A 78 -0.54 3.73 1.71
CA ALA A 78 -0.19 2.60 2.57
C ALA A 78 0.11 1.33 1.74
N GLY A 79 -0.63 1.14 0.65
CA GLY A 79 -0.46 0.06 -0.31
C GLY A 79 0.87 0.10 -1.05
N ASP A 80 1.36 1.29 -1.39
CA ASP A 80 2.70 1.50 -1.96
C ASP A 80 3.81 1.45 -0.91
N TYR A 81 3.54 2.02 0.27
CA TYR A 81 4.48 2.07 1.37
C TYR A 81 4.97 0.69 1.77
N ARG A 82 4.06 -0.29 1.87
CA ARG A 82 4.43 -1.68 2.18
C ARG A 82 5.37 -2.28 1.14
N VAL A 83 5.23 -1.94 -0.14
CA VAL A 83 6.13 -2.41 -1.21
C VAL A 83 7.52 -1.82 -1.01
N PHE A 84 7.61 -0.49 -0.91
CA PHE A 84 8.90 0.19 -0.76
C PHE A 84 9.59 -0.14 0.57
N LEU A 85 8.83 -0.37 1.63
CA LEU A 85 9.34 -0.83 2.92
C LEU A 85 9.99 -2.20 2.81
N LEU A 86 9.34 -3.15 2.11
CA LEU A 86 9.91 -4.47 1.85
C LEU A 86 11.22 -4.37 1.05
N LEU A 87 11.22 -3.58 -0.04
CA LEU A 87 12.38 -3.38 -0.90
C LEU A 87 13.56 -2.73 -0.14
N GLU A 88 13.30 -1.72 0.69
CA GLU A 88 14.35 -1.04 1.45
C GLU A 88 14.82 -1.84 2.68
N ARG A 89 13.95 -2.63 3.33
CA ARG A 89 14.31 -3.42 4.51
C ARG A 89 15.21 -4.59 4.17
N TYR A 90 14.91 -5.32 3.10
CA TYR A 90 15.56 -6.59 2.77
C TYR A 90 16.72 -6.46 1.78
N ARG A 91 17.00 -5.26 1.24
CA ARG A 91 18.20 -5.03 0.42
C ARG A 91 19.51 -5.16 1.19
N ARG A 92 19.49 -5.05 2.53
CA ARG A 92 20.67 -5.16 3.40
C ARG A 92 20.63 -6.49 4.16
N ALA A 93 21.79 -7.13 4.27
CA ALA A 93 21.93 -8.48 4.83
C ALA A 93 21.83 -8.57 6.36
N ARG A 94 21.83 -7.45 7.08
CA ARG A 94 21.67 -7.45 8.54
C ARG A 94 21.13 -6.11 9.00
N SER A 95 20.03 -6.13 9.75
CA SER A 95 19.71 -5.01 10.64
C SER A 95 19.83 -5.45 12.09
N GLU A 96 20.63 -4.73 12.87
CA GLU A 96 20.73 -4.90 14.32
C GLU A 96 19.41 -4.57 15.04
N SER A 97 18.50 -3.87 14.36
CA SER A 97 17.19 -3.48 14.90
C SER A 97 16.07 -4.25 14.22
N TRP A 98 15.06 -4.65 14.99
CA TRP A 98 13.83 -5.27 14.47
C TRP A 98 13.27 -4.52 13.25
N SER A 99 13.27 -3.18 13.31
CA SER A 99 12.66 -2.32 12.30
C SER A 99 13.55 -1.93 11.11
N GLY A 100 14.84 -2.27 11.07
CA GLY A 100 15.74 -1.75 10.02
C GLY A 100 16.34 -0.35 10.30
N GLY A 101 15.94 0.30 11.40
CA GLY A 101 16.24 1.68 11.75
C GLY A 101 15.31 2.69 11.05
N ALA A 102 15.12 3.87 11.65
CA ALA A 102 14.17 4.89 11.16
C ALA A 102 14.43 5.31 9.69
N GLY A 103 15.69 5.27 9.25
CA GLY A 103 16.05 5.60 7.86
C GLY A 103 15.43 4.68 6.81
N VAL A 104 15.14 3.41 7.13
CA VAL A 104 14.45 2.49 6.19
C VAL A 104 13.02 2.96 5.97
N TRP A 105 12.31 3.30 7.05
CA TRP A 105 10.93 3.76 7.04
C TRP A 105 10.79 5.09 6.31
N TRP A 106 11.69 6.04 6.56
CA TRP A 106 11.69 7.34 5.89
C TRP A 106 12.03 7.25 4.39
N ARG A 107 12.96 6.37 3.99
CA ARG A 107 13.24 6.16 2.56
C ARG A 107 12.06 5.53 1.85
N ALA A 108 11.44 4.51 2.45
CA ALA A 108 10.24 3.89 1.90
C ALA A 108 9.12 4.93 1.73
N LEU A 109 8.95 5.83 2.72
CA LEU A 109 7.97 6.90 2.65
C LEU A 109 8.32 7.89 1.55
N GLY A 110 9.60 8.28 1.44
CA GLY A 110 10.11 9.14 0.39
C GLY A 110 9.72 8.61 -1.00
N TRP A 111 10.00 7.33 -1.29
CA TRP A 111 9.62 6.70 -2.55
C TRP A 111 8.10 6.68 -2.78
N THR A 112 7.33 6.35 -1.75
CA THR A 112 5.86 6.30 -1.79
C THR A 112 5.27 7.66 -2.17
N LEU A 113 5.82 8.75 -1.62
CA LEU A 113 5.28 10.08 -1.82
C LEU A 113 5.60 10.66 -3.20
N ILE A 114 6.60 10.14 -3.94
CA ILE A 114 6.99 10.68 -5.25
C ILE A 114 5.79 10.70 -6.21
N ALA A 115 5.07 9.58 -6.34
CA ALA A 115 3.95 9.50 -7.27
C ALA A 115 2.85 10.52 -6.93
N SER A 116 2.48 10.61 -5.65
CA SER A 116 1.47 11.57 -5.19
C SER A 116 1.91 13.03 -5.35
N VAL A 117 3.17 13.35 -5.06
CA VAL A 117 3.70 14.70 -5.24
C VAL A 117 3.73 15.09 -6.71
N VAL A 118 4.21 14.19 -7.59
CA VAL A 118 4.24 14.44 -9.04
C VAL A 118 2.83 14.65 -9.59
N VAL A 119 1.87 13.78 -9.23
CA VAL A 119 0.47 13.94 -9.63
C VAL A 119 -0.12 15.23 -9.09
N GLY A 120 0.14 15.58 -7.83
CA GLY A 120 -0.31 16.83 -7.22
C GLY A 120 0.22 18.06 -7.97
N LEU A 121 1.50 18.07 -8.33
CA LEU A 121 2.13 19.15 -9.11
C LEU A 121 1.53 19.25 -10.53
N ILE A 122 1.31 18.12 -11.20
CA ILE A 122 0.66 18.09 -12.52
C ILE A 122 -0.77 18.64 -12.42
N SER A 123 -1.50 18.24 -11.38
CA SER A 123 -2.91 18.63 -11.18
C SER A 123 -3.07 20.13 -10.96
N VAL A 124 -2.16 20.75 -10.19
CA VAL A 124 -2.17 22.21 -9.95
C VAL A 124 -1.74 23.00 -11.19
N SER A 125 -0.94 22.42 -12.08
CA SER A 125 -0.35 23.13 -13.22
C SER A 125 -1.09 22.96 -14.54
N SER A 126 -2.12 22.12 -14.62
CA SER A 126 -2.79 21.82 -15.89
C SER A 126 -4.30 21.58 -15.80
N ASP A 127 -5.05 22.38 -16.56
CA ASP A 127 -6.52 22.28 -16.67
C ASP A 127 -6.99 20.95 -17.28
N LEU A 128 -6.10 20.25 -17.99
CA LEU A 128 -6.35 18.94 -18.62
C LEU A 128 -6.71 17.82 -17.62
N PHE A 129 -6.26 17.92 -16.36
CA PHE A 129 -6.47 16.89 -15.34
C PHE A 129 -7.53 17.25 -14.31
N ASN A 130 -7.85 18.54 -14.16
CA ASN A 130 -8.92 19.01 -13.27
C ASN A 130 -10.31 18.47 -13.65
N ALA A 131 -10.49 18.02 -14.89
CA ALA A 131 -11.80 17.60 -15.40
C ALA A 131 -12.15 16.12 -15.19
N SER A 132 -11.22 15.23 -14.81
CA SER A 132 -11.58 13.81 -14.63
C SER A 132 -10.70 13.06 -13.62
N ALA A 133 -11.34 12.49 -12.60
CA ALA A 133 -10.69 11.59 -11.63
C ALA A 133 -9.97 10.42 -12.30
N ARG A 134 -10.51 9.91 -13.43
CA ARG A 134 -9.90 8.81 -14.19
C ARG A 134 -8.53 9.16 -14.76
N ARG A 135 -8.33 10.38 -15.29
CA ARG A 135 -7.00 10.82 -15.74
C ARG A 135 -6.02 10.99 -14.58
N LEU A 136 -6.49 11.41 -13.41
CA LEU A 136 -5.65 11.49 -12.22
C LEU A 136 -5.16 10.11 -11.78
N TYR A 137 -6.04 9.10 -11.78
CA TYR A 137 -5.66 7.71 -11.50
C TYR A 137 -4.68 7.16 -12.54
N LEU A 138 -4.97 7.34 -13.83
CA LEU A 138 -4.05 6.92 -14.89
C LEU A 138 -2.65 7.55 -14.73
N THR A 139 -2.57 8.86 -14.47
CA THR A 139 -1.29 9.54 -14.24
C THR A 139 -0.59 8.98 -13.01
N TYR A 140 -1.32 8.78 -11.91
CA TYR A 140 -0.77 8.16 -10.71
C TYR A 140 -0.19 6.77 -11.00
N GLU A 141 -0.96 5.91 -11.66
CA GLU A 141 -0.60 4.53 -11.97
C GLU A 141 0.66 4.46 -12.86
N LEU A 142 0.76 5.35 -13.85
CA LEU A 142 1.95 5.45 -14.72
C LEU A 142 3.18 5.97 -13.97
N VAL A 143 3.02 7.00 -13.13
CA VAL A 143 4.14 7.52 -12.34
C VAL A 143 4.59 6.48 -11.31
N ALA A 144 3.66 5.85 -10.60
CA ALA A 144 3.94 4.79 -9.63
C ALA A 144 4.66 3.60 -10.29
N LEU A 145 4.22 3.17 -11.47
CA LEU A 145 4.93 2.17 -12.29
C LEU A 145 6.39 2.58 -12.53
N GLY A 146 6.61 3.82 -12.98
CA GLY A 146 7.95 4.36 -13.23
C GLY A 146 8.82 4.41 -11.96
N VAL A 147 8.24 4.82 -10.83
CA VAL A 147 8.95 4.86 -9.54
C VAL A 147 9.32 3.45 -9.07
N VAL A 148 8.41 2.49 -9.14
CA VAL A 148 8.71 1.09 -8.78
C VAL A 148 9.81 0.52 -9.70
N ALA A 149 9.74 0.78 -11.00
CA ALA A 149 10.77 0.35 -11.94
C ALA A 149 12.14 0.97 -11.64
N LEU A 150 12.17 2.27 -11.31
CA LEU A 150 13.39 2.98 -10.92
C LEU A 150 13.98 2.39 -9.64
N VAL A 151 13.16 2.22 -8.60
CA VAL A 151 13.60 1.64 -7.32
C VAL A 151 14.08 0.22 -7.52
N TRP A 152 13.37 -0.60 -8.27
CA TRP A 152 13.81 -1.95 -8.61
C TRP A 152 15.17 -1.95 -9.32
N ARG A 153 15.34 -1.11 -10.34
CA ARG A 153 16.58 -1.03 -11.12
C ARG A 153 17.78 -0.59 -10.30
N VAL A 154 17.61 0.45 -9.48
CA VAL A 154 18.70 1.10 -8.73
C VAL A 154 18.96 0.40 -7.40
N ARG A 155 17.91 0.01 -6.69
CA ARG A 155 17.98 -0.45 -5.29
C ARG A 155 18.00 -1.96 -5.15
N VAL A 156 17.43 -2.70 -6.10
CA VAL A 156 17.45 -4.16 -6.09
C VAL A 156 18.51 -4.68 -7.06
N LEU A 157 18.40 -4.37 -8.35
CA LEU A 157 19.35 -4.90 -9.34
C LEU A 157 20.73 -4.27 -9.23
N GLY A 158 20.81 -2.96 -8.96
CA GLY A 158 22.06 -2.21 -8.88
C GLY A 158 22.82 -2.35 -7.57
N ALA A 159 22.13 -2.67 -6.46
CA ALA A 159 22.73 -2.66 -5.13
C ALA A 159 22.88 -4.05 -4.49
N MET A 160 22.33 -5.11 -5.09
CA MET A 160 22.38 -6.47 -4.55
C MET A 160 23.13 -7.44 -5.48
N PRO A 161 23.89 -8.41 -4.94
CA PRO A 161 24.60 -9.42 -5.73
C PRO A 161 23.63 -10.28 -6.59
N PRO A 162 23.98 -10.64 -7.84
CA PRO A 162 23.12 -11.45 -8.71
C PRO A 162 22.71 -12.81 -8.14
N GLY A 163 23.59 -13.46 -7.36
CA GLY A 163 23.33 -14.76 -6.75
C GLY A 163 22.47 -14.72 -5.48
N ASP A 164 22.15 -13.52 -4.97
CA ASP A 164 21.40 -13.37 -3.73
C ASP A 164 19.94 -13.86 -3.89
N PRO A 165 19.48 -14.88 -3.15
CA PRO A 165 18.09 -15.35 -3.23
C PRO A 165 17.09 -14.25 -2.89
N VAL A 166 17.43 -13.32 -1.99
CA VAL A 166 16.57 -12.18 -1.62
C VAL A 166 16.45 -11.19 -2.77
N ARG A 167 17.51 -10.97 -3.56
CA ARG A 167 17.43 -10.13 -4.78
C ARG A 167 16.40 -10.69 -5.76
N ARG A 168 16.39 -12.02 -5.97
CA ARG A 168 15.43 -12.68 -6.86
C ARG A 168 14.01 -12.54 -6.33
N TRP A 169 13.82 -12.72 -5.03
CA TRP A 169 12.52 -12.52 -4.38
C TRP A 169 12.01 -11.07 -4.48
N LEU A 170 12.82 -10.08 -4.09
CA LEU A 170 12.44 -8.67 -4.21
C LEU A 170 12.19 -8.25 -5.67
N SER A 171 12.91 -8.85 -6.63
CA SER A 171 12.62 -8.63 -8.05
C SER A 171 11.27 -9.21 -8.45
N ARG A 172 10.89 -10.40 -7.97
CA ARG A 172 9.55 -10.96 -8.21
C ARG A 172 8.45 -10.07 -7.63
N VAL A 173 8.65 -9.57 -6.40
CA VAL A 173 7.72 -8.63 -5.78
C VAL A 173 7.59 -7.35 -6.59
N ALA A 174 8.71 -6.74 -6.98
CA ALA A 174 8.70 -5.52 -7.79
C ALA A 174 8.02 -5.74 -9.16
N ILE A 175 8.35 -6.84 -9.85
CA ILE A 175 7.73 -7.20 -11.14
C ILE A 175 6.23 -7.41 -10.98
N PHE A 176 5.80 -8.12 -9.93
CA PHE A 176 4.38 -8.32 -9.64
C PHE A 176 3.63 -6.98 -9.50
N VAL A 177 4.21 -6.03 -8.75
CA VAL A 177 3.63 -4.69 -8.55
C VAL A 177 3.67 -3.85 -9.84
N MET A 178 4.75 -3.94 -10.63
CA MET A 178 4.80 -3.27 -11.94
C MET A 178 3.74 -3.80 -12.90
N VAL A 179 3.52 -5.13 -12.95
CA VAL A 179 2.45 -5.73 -13.76
C VAL A 179 1.08 -5.24 -13.28
N GLN A 180 0.86 -5.18 -11.98
CA GLN A 180 -0.37 -4.62 -11.43
C GLN A 180 -0.61 -3.18 -11.87
N TYR A 181 0.39 -2.30 -11.76
CA TYR A 181 0.26 -0.91 -12.21
C TYR A 181 0.05 -0.78 -13.71
N ALA A 182 0.74 -1.59 -14.52
CA ALA A 182 0.54 -1.62 -15.96
C ALA A 182 -0.88 -2.07 -16.34
N LEU A 183 -1.44 -3.05 -15.62
CA LEU A 183 -2.81 -3.51 -15.83
C LEU A 183 -3.85 -2.48 -15.42
N TRP A 184 -3.63 -1.78 -14.30
CA TRP A 184 -4.49 -0.67 -13.88
C TRP A 184 -4.48 0.46 -14.93
N ALA A 185 -3.29 0.93 -15.32
CA ALA A 185 -3.16 1.98 -16.32
C ALA A 185 -3.76 1.57 -17.67
N GLY A 186 -3.53 0.32 -18.11
CA GLY A 186 -4.11 -0.22 -19.34
C GLY A 186 -5.63 -0.25 -19.28
N ALA A 187 -6.22 -0.65 -18.16
CA ALA A 187 -7.66 -0.64 -17.97
C ALA A 187 -8.24 0.79 -17.95
N ASP A 188 -7.55 1.74 -17.34
CA ASP A 188 -7.93 3.15 -17.34
C ASP A 188 -7.89 3.79 -18.74
N VAL A 189 -6.94 3.39 -19.59
CA VAL A 189 -6.91 3.79 -21.01
C VAL A 189 -8.15 3.27 -21.75
N VAL A 190 -8.55 2.01 -21.52
CA VAL A 190 -9.74 1.42 -22.14
C VAL A 190 -11.02 2.14 -21.67
N ILE A 191 -11.13 2.48 -20.38
CA ILE A 191 -12.24 3.25 -19.83
C ILE A 191 -12.29 4.65 -20.47
N LEU A 192 -11.14 5.33 -20.58
CA LEU A 192 -11.06 6.66 -21.19
C LEU A 192 -11.37 6.66 -22.69
N ALA A 193 -11.21 5.51 -23.37
CA ALA A 193 -11.67 5.31 -24.74
C ALA A 193 -13.20 5.08 -24.86
N GLY A 194 -13.94 5.10 -23.75
CA GLY A 194 -15.39 4.94 -23.71
C GLY A 194 -15.86 3.47 -23.71
N LEU A 195 -14.96 2.52 -23.42
CA LEU A 195 -15.29 1.09 -23.41
C LEU A 195 -15.47 0.57 -21.99
N ASP A 196 -16.70 0.17 -21.65
CA ASP A 196 -17.04 -0.33 -20.30
C ASP A 196 -16.28 -1.59 -19.88
N VAL A 197 -15.80 -2.39 -20.84
CA VAL A 197 -14.97 -3.58 -20.57
C VAL A 197 -13.69 -3.22 -19.80
N GLY A 198 -13.24 -1.97 -19.84
CA GLY A 198 -12.13 -1.50 -19.01
C GLY A 198 -12.39 -1.63 -17.51
N HIS A 199 -13.65 -1.52 -17.06
CA HIS A 199 -14.00 -1.78 -15.65
C HIS A 199 -13.80 -3.25 -15.26
N LEU A 200 -14.14 -4.18 -16.16
CA LEU A 200 -13.88 -5.61 -15.97
C LEU A 200 -12.37 -5.88 -15.94
N LEU A 201 -11.60 -5.23 -16.83
CA LEU A 201 -10.13 -5.35 -16.83
C LEU A 201 -9.50 -4.86 -15.52
N ARG A 202 -10.02 -3.78 -14.92
CA ARG A 202 -9.56 -3.29 -13.60
C ARG A 202 -9.77 -4.30 -12.46
N MET A 203 -10.68 -5.26 -12.59
CA MET A 203 -10.89 -6.26 -11.53
C MET A 203 -9.64 -7.14 -11.33
N ILE A 204 -8.87 -7.38 -12.39
CA ILE A 204 -7.66 -8.22 -12.34
C ILE A 204 -6.60 -7.60 -11.41
N PRO A 205 -6.10 -6.37 -11.64
CA PRO A 205 -5.12 -5.75 -10.75
C PRO A 205 -5.68 -5.49 -9.34
N ASN A 206 -6.99 -5.27 -9.18
CA ASN A 206 -7.63 -5.21 -7.86
C ASN A 206 -7.52 -6.55 -7.11
N LEU A 207 -7.81 -7.68 -7.76
CA LEU A 207 -7.63 -9.02 -7.17
C LEU A 207 -6.16 -9.29 -6.86
N MET A 208 -5.25 -8.85 -7.74
CA MET A 208 -3.82 -8.93 -7.46
C MET A 208 -3.45 -8.16 -6.19
N TYR A 209 -4.04 -6.98 -5.98
CA TYR A 209 -3.73 -6.10 -4.85
C TYR A 209 -4.29 -6.64 -3.52
N TYR A 210 -5.56 -7.06 -3.52
CA TYR A 210 -6.26 -7.48 -2.31
C TYR A 210 -6.00 -8.94 -1.94
N ALA A 211 -5.96 -9.85 -2.93
CA ALA A 211 -5.95 -11.29 -2.68
C ALA A 211 -4.59 -11.95 -2.93
N LEU A 212 -3.79 -11.48 -3.91
CA LEU A 212 -2.61 -12.21 -4.36
C LEU A 212 -1.28 -11.62 -3.87
N PHE A 213 -1.18 -10.31 -3.66
CA PHE A 213 0.08 -9.66 -3.31
C PHE A 213 0.74 -10.29 -2.08
N LEU A 214 0.01 -10.43 -0.98
CA LEU A 214 0.57 -10.96 0.27
C LEU A 214 0.88 -12.45 0.21
N PRO A 215 0.02 -13.32 -0.37
CA PRO A 215 0.42 -14.71 -0.64
C PRO A 215 1.66 -14.83 -1.53
N VAL A 216 1.78 -14.02 -2.57
CA VAL A 216 2.98 -14.03 -3.43
C VAL A 216 4.22 -13.62 -2.64
N VAL A 217 4.15 -12.55 -1.84
CA VAL A 217 5.26 -12.12 -0.98
C VAL A 217 5.66 -13.21 0.01
N LEU A 218 4.68 -13.82 0.68
CA LEU A 218 4.88 -14.87 1.70
C LEU A 218 5.46 -16.16 1.10
N LEU A 219 4.83 -16.71 0.07
CA LEU A 219 5.16 -18.01 -0.50
C LEU A 219 6.44 -18.00 -1.35
N SER A 220 6.84 -16.83 -1.85
CA SER A 220 8.07 -16.71 -2.66
C SER A 220 9.29 -16.25 -1.88
N ALA A 221 9.14 -15.96 -0.58
CA ALA A 221 10.25 -15.55 0.28
C ALA A 221 11.26 -16.70 0.47
N PRO A 222 12.58 -16.43 0.36
CA PRO A 222 13.58 -17.38 0.78
C PRO A 222 13.61 -17.48 2.32
N PRO A 223 14.37 -18.41 2.92
CA PRO A 223 14.63 -18.36 4.36
C PRO A 223 15.20 -16.98 4.75
N LEU A 224 14.53 -16.28 5.67
CA LEU A 224 14.86 -14.92 6.11
C LEU A 224 15.47 -14.87 7.52
N GLU A 225 15.66 -16.03 8.16
CA GLU A 225 16.05 -16.17 9.57
C GLU A 225 17.46 -15.60 9.87
N ASP A 226 18.30 -15.47 8.83
CA ASP A 226 19.68 -14.98 8.92
C ASP A 226 19.88 -13.50 8.48
N ARG A 227 18.82 -12.70 8.29
CA ARG A 227 18.90 -11.30 7.77
C ARG A 227 18.20 -10.21 8.60
#